data_AF-A0A2H3CHI7-F1
#
_entry.id   AF-A0A2H3CHI7-F1
#
_cell.length_a   1.000
_cell.length_b   1.000
_cell.length_c   1.000
_cell.angle_alpha   90.00
_cell.angle_beta   90.00
_cell.angle_gamma   90.00
#
_symmetry.space_group_name_H-M   'P 1'
#
loop_
_entity.id
_entity.type
_entity.pdbx_description
1 polymer ?
#
loop_
_entity_poly.entity_id
_entity_poly.type
_entity_poly.pdbx_seq_one_letter_code
_entity_poly.pdbx_strand_id
1 'polypeptide(L)'
;MSNIWIAAGDGDLARVEELVLAGTLPNIPDEFTYTPMHAAASYGHIHVLEFLLAHGGDVNITDDDGETPLYVVEDVVTARWLIDHGAVIDRTNNEGVSPIESLAEDFPQVAEFLQAETAIRKLD
;
A
#
# COMPACT_ATOMS: atom_id res chain seq x y z
N MET A 1 17.85 0.82 -16.63
CA MET A 1 16.45 1.31 -16.66
C MET A 1 16.05 1.45 -15.22
N SER A 2 15.92 2.68 -14.71
CA SER A 2 15.47 2.88 -13.33
C SER A 2 13.98 2.54 -13.27
N ASN A 3 13.65 1.66 -12.35
CA ASN A 3 12.38 0.95 -12.28
C ASN A 3 11.41 1.70 -11.35
N ILE A 4 10.15 1.87 -11.74
CA ILE A 4 9.20 2.72 -11.00
C ILE A 4 8.95 2.22 -9.57
N TRP A 5 8.99 0.91 -9.33
CA TRP A 5 8.86 0.35 -7.99
C TRP A 5 10.08 0.59 -7.10
N ILE A 6 11.30 0.56 -7.66
CA ILE A 6 12.52 0.94 -6.91
C ILE A 6 12.43 2.43 -6.54
N ALA A 7 12.08 3.29 -7.50
CA ALA A 7 11.91 4.72 -7.23
C ALA A 7 10.83 4.99 -6.17
N ALA A 8 9.72 4.24 -6.22
CA ALA A 8 8.65 4.36 -5.25
C ALA A 8 9.07 3.91 -3.85
N GLY A 9 9.80 2.78 -3.74
CA GLY A 9 10.33 2.26 -2.48
C GLY A 9 11.49 3.08 -1.91
N ASP A 10 12.26 3.78 -2.75
CA ASP A 10 13.30 4.73 -2.32
C ASP A 10 12.73 6.12 -1.96
N GLY A 11 11.45 6.35 -2.23
CA GLY A 11 10.79 7.64 -2.02
C GLY A 11 11.20 8.72 -3.02
N ASP A 12 11.82 8.33 -4.15
CA ASP A 12 12.24 9.22 -5.25
C ASP A 12 11.04 9.66 -6.09
N LEU A 13 10.28 10.59 -5.52
CA LEU A 13 9.10 11.16 -6.17
C LEU A 13 9.44 11.79 -7.52
N ALA A 14 10.58 12.47 -7.66
CA ALA A 14 10.95 13.10 -8.92
C ALA A 14 11.07 12.05 -10.05
N ARG A 15 11.63 10.89 -9.73
CA ARG A 15 11.73 9.79 -10.69
C ARG A 15 10.40 9.11 -10.97
N VAL A 16 9.56 8.94 -9.95
CA VAL A 16 8.19 8.42 -10.12
C VAL A 16 7.37 9.36 -11.02
N GLU A 17 7.42 10.66 -10.77
CA GLU A 17 6.77 11.70 -11.57
C GLU A 17 7.21 11.64 -13.03
N GLU A 18 8.52 11.64 -13.28
CA GLU A 18 9.09 11.56 -14.62
C GLU A 18 8.54 10.35 -15.40
N LEU A 19 8.52 9.17 -14.76
CA LEU A 19 8.07 7.93 -15.38
C LEU A 19 6.56 7.95 -15.68
N VAL A 20 5.73 8.34 -14.71
CA VAL A 20 4.27 8.37 -14.88
C VAL A 20 3.88 9.40 -15.93
N LEU A 21 4.50 10.59 -15.92
CA LEU A 21 4.24 11.64 -16.91
C LEU A 21 4.77 11.27 -18.31
N ALA A 22 5.77 10.40 -18.41
CA ALA A 22 6.23 9.81 -19.66
C ALA A 22 5.33 8.66 -20.18
N GLY A 23 4.28 8.29 -19.44
CA GLY A 23 3.28 7.30 -19.83
C GLY A 23 3.41 5.93 -19.15
N THR A 24 4.29 5.78 -18.16
CA THR A 24 4.27 4.58 -17.31
C THR A 24 2.98 4.54 -16.49
N LEU A 25 2.29 3.40 -16.48
CA LEU A 25 1.10 3.22 -15.66
C LEU A 25 1.47 3.16 -14.17
N PRO A 26 0.76 3.86 -13.26
CA PRO A 26 1.07 3.86 -11.83
C PRO A 26 0.84 2.51 -11.16
N ASN A 27 -0.03 1.67 -11.74
CA ASN A 27 -0.35 0.32 -11.28
C ASN A 27 0.45 -0.77 -12.00
N ILE A 28 1.57 -0.43 -12.65
CA ILE A 28 2.35 -1.42 -13.39
C ILE A 28 2.87 -2.51 -12.41
N PRO A 29 2.54 -3.78 -12.63
CA PRO A 29 3.04 -4.88 -11.81
C PRO A 29 4.49 -5.21 -12.16
N ASP A 30 5.25 -5.68 -11.17
CA ASP A 30 6.47 -6.45 -11.41
C ASP A 30 6.14 -7.93 -11.73
N GLU A 31 7.12 -8.83 -11.62
CA GLU A 31 6.92 -10.26 -11.91
C GLU A 31 6.07 -11.01 -10.89
N PHE A 32 5.84 -10.43 -9.70
CA PHE A 32 4.99 -10.95 -8.61
C PHE A 32 3.71 -10.14 -8.42
N THR A 33 3.39 -9.30 -9.41
CA THR A 33 2.33 -8.28 -9.37
C THR A 33 2.43 -7.27 -8.22
N TYR A 34 3.61 -7.16 -7.64
CA TYR A 34 3.97 -6.10 -6.71
C TYR A 34 4.01 -4.77 -7.47
N THR A 35 3.42 -3.73 -6.90
CA THR A 35 3.20 -2.45 -7.59
C THR A 35 3.96 -1.31 -6.91
N PRO A 36 4.14 -0.16 -7.59
CA PRO A 36 4.70 1.04 -6.96
C PRO A 36 3.96 1.45 -5.67
N MET A 37 2.66 1.17 -5.59
CA MET A 37 1.86 1.44 -4.40
C MET A 37 2.29 0.56 -3.21
N HIS A 38 2.55 -0.73 -3.44
CA HIS A 38 3.06 -1.63 -2.39
C HIS A 38 4.45 -1.17 -1.91
N ALA A 39 5.36 -0.85 -2.85
CA ALA A 39 6.71 -0.41 -2.51
C ALA A 39 6.72 0.88 -1.68
N ALA A 40 5.95 1.90 -2.10
CA ALA A 40 5.84 3.14 -1.36
C ALA A 40 5.15 2.96 0.01
N ALA A 41 4.19 2.05 0.11
CA ALA A 41 3.50 1.75 1.37
C ALA A 41 4.42 1.04 2.37
N SER A 42 5.24 0.10 1.90
CA SER A 42 6.17 -0.65 2.76
C SER A 42 7.19 0.26 3.44
N TYR A 43 7.68 1.29 2.74
CA TYR A 43 8.66 2.23 3.29
C TYR A 43 8.06 3.56 3.78
N GLY A 44 6.73 3.66 3.84
CA GLY A 44 6.01 4.82 4.38
C GLY A 44 6.19 6.12 3.59
N HIS A 45 6.37 6.03 2.28
CA HIS A 45 6.55 7.18 1.39
C HIS A 45 5.21 7.79 0.95
N ILE A 46 4.51 8.43 1.89
CA ILE A 46 3.19 9.05 1.68
C ILE A 46 3.14 9.98 0.47
N HIS A 47 4.18 10.80 0.26
CA HIS A 47 4.23 11.73 -0.88
C HIS A 47 4.25 11.01 -2.23
N VAL A 48 4.82 9.81 -2.29
CA VAL A 48 4.74 8.93 -3.47
C VAL A 48 3.36 8.31 -3.60
N LEU A 49 2.77 7.83 -2.49
CA LEU A 49 1.41 7.27 -2.49
C LEU A 49 0.37 8.29 -2.98
N GLU A 50 0.46 9.53 -2.49
CA GLU A 50 -0.39 10.65 -2.92
C GLU A 50 -0.29 10.88 -4.42
N PHE A 51 0.94 10.92 -4.95
CA PHE A 51 1.16 11.11 -6.37
C PHE A 51 0.62 9.95 -7.21
N LEU A 52 0.92 8.70 -6.82
CA LEU A 52 0.43 7.51 -7.52
C LEU A 52 -1.10 7.48 -7.55
N LEU A 53 -1.76 7.70 -6.42
CA LEU A 53 -3.22 7.73 -6.31
C LEU A 53 -3.82 8.83 -7.19
N ALA A 54 -3.24 10.04 -7.18
CA ALA A 54 -3.71 11.16 -8.01
C ALA A 54 -3.65 10.86 -9.53
N HIS A 55 -2.81 9.91 -9.95
CA HIS A 55 -2.62 9.54 -11.35
C HIS A 55 -3.29 8.21 -11.73
N GLY A 56 -4.20 7.71 -10.89
CA GLY A 56 -4.96 6.49 -11.15
C GLY A 56 -4.39 5.24 -10.49
N GLY A 57 -3.48 5.40 -9.54
CA GLY A 57 -3.07 4.34 -8.61
C GLY A 57 -4.26 3.80 -7.81
N ASP A 58 -4.21 2.53 -7.42
CA ASP A 58 -5.25 1.89 -6.63
C ASP A 58 -4.70 1.42 -5.27
N VAL A 59 -5.29 1.93 -4.17
CA VAL A 59 -4.91 1.55 -2.80
C VAL A 59 -5.35 0.14 -2.41
N ASN A 60 -6.22 -0.49 -3.21
CA ASN A 60 -6.71 -1.86 -3.03
C ASN A 60 -6.20 -2.81 -4.11
N ILE A 61 -5.20 -2.40 -4.91
CA ILE A 61 -4.55 -3.29 -5.87
C ILE A 61 -3.98 -4.50 -5.14
N THR A 62 -4.08 -5.68 -5.74
CA THR A 62 -3.56 -6.91 -5.14
C THR A 62 -2.36 -7.43 -5.91
N ASP A 63 -1.39 -7.97 -5.18
CA ASP A 63 -0.33 -8.80 -5.74
C ASP A 63 -0.79 -10.26 -5.99
N ASP A 64 0.16 -11.16 -6.30
CA ASP A 64 -0.10 -12.56 -6.66
C ASP A 64 -0.61 -13.38 -5.46
N ASP A 65 -0.28 -12.95 -4.24
CA ASP A 65 -0.76 -13.54 -2.99
C ASP A 65 -2.11 -12.95 -2.57
N GLY A 66 -2.65 -11.99 -3.32
CA GLY A 66 -3.91 -11.32 -3.01
C GLY A 66 -3.76 -10.24 -1.95
N GLU A 67 -2.52 -9.86 -1.63
CA GLU A 67 -2.19 -8.85 -0.63
C GLU A 67 -2.34 -7.46 -1.24
N THR A 68 -2.95 -6.55 -0.48
CA THR A 68 -3.05 -5.14 -0.85
C THR A 68 -1.89 -4.35 -0.25
N PRO A 69 -1.65 -3.08 -0.65
CA PRO A 69 -0.65 -2.22 -0.01
C PRO A 69 -0.76 -2.16 1.53
N LEU A 70 -1.93 -2.42 2.10
CA LEU A 70 -2.13 -2.46 3.56
C LEU A 70 -1.45 -3.67 4.24
N TYR A 71 -1.07 -4.72 3.53
CA TYR A 71 -0.37 -5.88 4.08
C TYR A 71 1.09 -5.62 4.41
N VAL A 72 1.72 -4.66 3.73
CA VAL A 72 3.18 -4.48 3.76
C VAL A 72 3.62 -3.25 4.55
N VAL A 73 2.69 -2.48 5.14
CA VAL A 73 2.99 -1.26 5.90
C VAL A 73 3.71 -1.54 7.20
N GLU A 74 4.74 -0.76 7.51
CA GLU A 74 5.50 -0.89 8.76
C GLU A 74 5.10 0.12 9.85
N ASP A 75 4.33 1.16 9.47
CA ASP A 75 3.99 2.28 10.35
C ASP A 75 2.50 2.69 10.31
N VAL A 76 2.04 3.25 11.44
CA VAL A 76 0.63 3.64 11.65
C VAL A 76 0.22 4.83 10.79
N VAL A 77 1.15 5.73 10.43
CA VAL A 77 0.83 6.91 9.62
C VAL A 77 0.47 6.48 8.20
N THR A 78 1.24 5.54 7.64
CA THR A 78 0.99 4.97 6.32
C THR A 78 -0.26 4.12 6.29
N ALA A 79 -0.45 3.26 7.30
CA ALA A 79 -1.69 2.51 7.47
C ALA A 79 -2.91 3.45 7.55
N ARG A 80 -2.81 4.55 8.31
CA ARG A 80 -3.87 5.56 8.41
C ARG A 80 -4.17 6.19 7.06
N TRP A 81 -3.14 6.61 6.36
CA TRP A 81 -3.29 7.24 5.05
C TRP A 81 -4.03 6.31 4.07
N LEU A 82 -3.62 5.04 3.96
CA LEU A 82 -4.29 4.07 3.09
C LEU A 82 -5.78 3.95 3.44
N ILE A 83 -6.09 3.86 4.73
CA ILE A 83 -7.46 3.74 5.23
C ILE A 83 -8.32 4.97 4.92
N ASP A 84 -7.77 6.17 5.12
CA ASP A 84 -8.46 7.43 4.82
C ASP A 84 -8.73 7.58 3.32
N HIS A 85 -7.94 6.91 2.47
CA HIS A 85 -8.08 6.89 1.02
C HIS A 85 -8.83 5.66 0.48
N GLY A 86 -9.49 4.90 1.36
CA GLY A 86 -10.42 3.84 0.96
C GLY A 86 -9.84 2.43 0.89
N ALA A 87 -8.68 2.19 1.52
CA ALA A 87 -8.19 0.83 1.69
C ALA A 87 -9.15 -0.01 2.55
N VAL A 88 -9.43 -1.24 2.10
CA VAL A 88 -10.31 -2.19 2.78
C VAL A 88 -9.52 -2.93 3.85
N ILE A 89 -9.81 -2.65 5.13
CA ILE A 89 -9.04 -3.17 6.28
C ILE A 89 -9.14 -4.69 6.44
N ASP A 90 -10.28 -5.28 6.09
CA ASP A 90 -10.62 -6.68 6.38
C ASP A 90 -10.57 -7.59 5.16
N ARG A 91 -10.03 -7.12 4.02
CA ARG A 91 -9.85 -7.95 2.84
C ARG A 91 -8.76 -8.98 3.11
N THR A 92 -9.13 -10.26 3.12
CA THR A 92 -8.17 -11.37 3.25
C THR A 92 -7.43 -11.66 1.94
N ASN A 93 -6.19 -12.12 2.05
CA ASN A 93 -5.35 -12.57 0.94
C ASN A 93 -5.81 -13.96 0.44
N ASN A 94 -5.09 -14.55 -0.50
CA ASN A 94 -5.45 -15.85 -1.10
C ASN A 94 -5.41 -17.02 -0.11
N GLU A 95 -4.73 -16.87 1.03
CA GLU A 95 -4.66 -17.86 2.11
C GLU A 95 -5.75 -17.65 3.17
N GLY A 96 -6.56 -16.59 3.05
CA GLY A 96 -7.58 -16.23 4.04
C GLY A 96 -7.04 -15.48 5.25
N VAL A 97 -5.78 -15.02 5.21
CA VAL A 97 -5.15 -14.21 6.25
C VAL A 97 -5.50 -12.75 6.03
N SER A 98 -5.97 -12.04 7.06
CA SER A 98 -6.26 -10.61 7.00
C SER A 98 -5.00 -9.72 7.18
N PRO A 99 -5.02 -8.44 6.79
CA PRO A 99 -3.89 -7.54 7.01
C PRO A 99 -3.50 -7.45 8.48
N ILE A 100 -4.49 -7.45 9.38
CA ILE A 100 -4.29 -7.41 10.83
C ILE A 100 -3.50 -8.63 11.31
N GLU A 101 -3.86 -9.82 10.81
CA GLU A 101 -3.17 -11.06 11.19
C GLU A 101 -1.76 -11.12 10.62
N SER A 102 -1.55 -10.69 9.37
CA SER A 102 -0.21 -10.64 8.75
C SER A 102 0.74 -9.70 9.52
N LEU A 103 0.26 -8.52 9.91
CA LEU A 103 1.06 -7.51 10.61
C LEU A 103 1.24 -7.78 12.11
N ALA A 104 0.52 -8.73 12.70
CA ALA A 104 0.48 -8.90 14.16
C ALA A 104 1.82 -9.34 14.78
N GLU A 105 2.62 -10.12 14.05
CA GLU A 105 3.91 -10.61 14.55
C GLU A 105 5.02 -9.56 14.38
N ASP A 106 5.16 -8.99 13.19
CA ASP A 106 6.26 -8.08 12.86
C ASP A 106 5.97 -6.60 13.19
N PHE A 107 4.71 -6.16 13.08
CA PHE A 107 4.27 -4.78 13.27
C PHE A 107 3.05 -4.66 14.21
N PRO A 108 3.15 -5.15 15.46
CA PRO A 108 2.02 -5.24 16.38
C PRO A 108 1.33 -3.89 16.63
N GLN A 109 2.06 -2.77 16.62
CA GLN A 109 1.50 -1.43 16.75
C GLN A 109 0.56 -1.06 15.61
N VAL A 110 0.83 -1.54 14.39
CA VAL A 110 -0.04 -1.31 13.24
C VAL A 110 -1.25 -2.22 13.33
N ALA A 111 -1.06 -3.51 13.66
CA ALA A 111 -2.17 -4.44 13.86
C ALA A 111 -3.15 -3.95 14.94
N GLU A 112 -2.66 -3.50 16.10
CA GLU A 112 -3.48 -2.91 17.17
C GLU A 112 -4.28 -1.69 16.67
N PHE A 113 -3.63 -0.82 15.90
CA PHE A 113 -4.27 0.34 15.29
C PHE A 113 -5.41 -0.06 14.34
N LEU A 114 -5.16 -0.98 13.42
CA LEU A 114 -6.17 -1.50 12.48
C LEU A 114 -7.34 -2.17 13.20
N GLN A 115 -7.06 -2.86 14.30
CA GLN A 115 -8.07 -3.51 15.12
C GLN A 115 -8.99 -2.47 15.80
N ALA A 116 -8.42 -1.38 16.30
CA ALA A 116 -9.19 -0.26 16.85
C ALA A 116 -10.08 0.41 15.77
N GLU A 117 -9.55 0.65 14.58
CA GLU A 117 -10.28 1.24 13.45
C GLU A 117 -11.45 0.37 12.98
N THR A 118 -11.25 -0.95 12.95
CA THR A 118 -12.30 -1.91 12.62
C THR A 118 -13.43 -1.88 13.65
N ALA A 119 -13.09 -1.73 14.94
CA ALA A 119 -14.09 -1.66 16.01
C ALA A 119 -14.95 -0.40 15.92
N ILE A 120 -14.35 0.76 15.58
CA ILE A 120 -15.07 2.02 15.38
C ILE A 120 -16.10 1.88 14.25
N ARG A 121 -15.70 1.33 13.10
CA ARG A 121 -16.55 1.22 11.90
C ARG A 121 -17.71 0.23 12.02
N LYS A 122 -17.64 -0.72 12.95
CA LYS A 122 -18.74 -1.67 13.22
C LYS A 122 -19.85 -1.07 14.10
N LEU A 123 -19.66 0.15 14.61
CA LEU A 123 -20.62 0.84 15.49
C LEU A 123 -21.51 1.84 14.75
N ASP A 124 -21.24 2.11 13.47
CA ASP A 124 -21.99 3.01 12.59
C ASP A 124 -23.00 2.25 11.70
#